data_AF-Q2H6W7-F1
#
_entry.id   AF-Q2H6W7-F1
#
_cell.length_a   1.000
_cell.length_b   1.000
_cell.length_c   1.000
_cell.angle_alpha   90.00
_cell.angle_beta   90.00
_cell.angle_gamma   90.00
#
_symmetry.space_group_name_H-M   'P 1'
#
loop_
_entity.id
_entity.type
_entity.pdbx_description
1 polymer ?
#
loop_
_entity_poly.entity_id
_entity_poly.type
_entity_poly.pdbx_seq_one_letter_code
_entity_poly.pdbx_strand_id
1 'polypeptide(L)'
;MQLTSLVLTLAAAISTVAAYPITGNDVNCRSGPDTSYKSVKTYKKGADVKLTCQTYGESINGNAIWDKTSDGCYVSDYYVKTGSNSMVTKECPIAGGGGGSQYNGPINRTEIISRGRYWVSRKVPYSMSKTYPDQQGRKYRTDCSGFWADLKPGDFVGTLGEGTAGAAGHVTLFLSWADSAHKAYNTLECRGTYGCVQYKRNVGWKSGGFTAKPYRYTRVIN
;
A
#
# COMPACT_ATOMS: atom_id res chain seq x y z
N MET A 1 30.37 34.94 -51.31
CA MET A 1 29.43 34.53 -50.24
C MET A 1 30.10 33.42 -49.43
N GLN A 2 30.65 33.74 -48.27
CA GLN A 2 31.19 32.74 -47.33
C GLN A 2 30.04 32.30 -46.41
N LEU A 3 29.66 31.03 -46.51
CA LEU A 3 28.69 30.38 -45.61
C LEU A 3 29.46 29.82 -44.42
N THR A 4 29.47 30.56 -43.31
CA THR A 4 29.90 30.06 -42.00
C THR A 4 28.91 29.03 -41.50
N SER A 5 29.30 27.76 -41.52
CA SER A 5 28.52 26.66 -40.94
C SER A 5 28.63 26.71 -39.41
N LEU A 6 27.55 27.08 -38.73
CA LEU A 6 27.41 26.94 -37.28
C LEU A 6 27.17 25.46 -36.96
N VAL A 7 28.18 24.76 -36.44
CA VAL A 7 28.01 23.41 -35.90
C VAL A 7 27.43 23.55 -34.49
N LEU A 8 26.14 23.27 -34.35
CA LEU A 8 25.47 23.21 -33.05
C LEU A 8 25.75 21.83 -32.43
N THR A 9 26.74 21.76 -31.53
CA THR A 9 27.01 20.55 -30.74
C THR A 9 25.91 20.36 -29.71
N LEU A 10 25.02 19.39 -29.95
CA LEU A 10 24.00 18.97 -28.98
C LEU A 10 24.69 18.15 -27.87
N ALA A 11 25.00 18.78 -26.74
CA ALA A 11 25.49 18.08 -25.56
C ALA A 11 24.38 17.17 -25.00
N ALA A 12 24.49 15.86 -25.18
CA ALA A 12 23.60 14.91 -24.55
C ALA A 12 23.84 14.92 -23.03
N ALA A 13 22.82 15.28 -22.25
CA ALA A 13 22.88 15.18 -20.79
C ALA A 13 22.87 13.70 -20.38
N ILE A 14 24.06 13.14 -20.11
CA ILE A 14 24.19 11.80 -19.56
C ILE A 14 23.74 11.87 -18.09
N SER A 15 22.52 11.40 -17.81
CA SER A 15 22.05 11.22 -16.44
C SER A 15 22.89 10.12 -15.79
N THR A 16 23.85 10.47 -14.94
CA THR A 16 24.60 9.50 -14.14
C THR A 16 23.65 8.90 -13.11
N VAL A 17 23.11 7.71 -13.40
CA VAL A 17 22.33 6.95 -12.42
C VAL A 17 23.28 6.60 -11.28
N ALA A 18 23.09 7.24 -10.12
CA ALA A 18 23.90 7.00 -8.95
C ALA A 18 23.85 5.51 -8.58
N ALA A 19 25.04 4.92 -8.45
CA ALA A 19 25.23 3.56 -8.01
C ALA A 19 25.60 3.58 -6.53
N TYR A 20 24.98 2.71 -5.75
CA TYR A 20 25.11 2.69 -4.29
C TYR A 20 25.52 1.28 -3.84
N PRO A 21 26.52 1.16 -2.97
CA PRO A 21 27.03 -0.15 -2.58
C PRO A 21 26.12 -0.82 -1.54
N ILE A 22 25.97 -2.14 -1.68
CA ILE A 22 25.29 -3.00 -0.71
C ILE A 22 26.15 -3.18 0.54
N THR A 23 25.57 -2.98 1.72
CA THR A 23 26.28 -3.04 3.02
C THR A 23 26.16 -4.40 3.72
N GLY A 24 25.08 -5.15 3.45
CA GLY A 24 24.82 -6.47 4.01
C GLY A 24 25.45 -7.63 3.23
N ASN A 25 25.56 -8.80 3.87
CA ASN A 25 25.95 -10.03 3.19
C ASN A 25 24.73 -10.71 2.58
N ASP A 26 24.84 -11.18 1.34
CA ASP A 26 23.79 -11.96 0.64
C ASP A 26 22.39 -11.33 0.72
N VAL A 27 22.32 -10.06 0.33
CA VAL A 27 21.09 -9.26 0.42
C VAL A 27 20.14 -9.66 -0.71
N ASN A 28 18.95 -10.12 -0.34
CA ASN A 28 17.91 -10.52 -1.30
C ASN A 28 17.26 -9.29 -1.94
N CYS A 29 17.24 -9.29 -3.27
CA CYS A 29 16.41 -8.43 -4.09
C CYS A 29 15.12 -9.17 -4.44
N ARG A 30 13.98 -8.57 -4.12
CA ARG A 30 12.67 -9.23 -4.09
C ARG A 30 11.73 -8.68 -5.14
N SER A 31 10.71 -9.46 -5.48
CA SER A 31 9.65 -9.05 -6.42
C SER A 31 8.74 -7.93 -5.88
N GLY A 32 8.81 -7.61 -4.59
CA GLY A 32 8.09 -6.52 -3.95
C GLY A 32 8.76 -6.04 -2.66
N PRO A 33 8.32 -4.90 -2.10
CA PRO A 33 8.98 -4.21 -0.98
C PRO A 33 8.59 -4.81 0.40
N ASP A 34 8.68 -6.13 0.53
CA ASP A 34 8.41 -6.87 1.76
C ASP A 34 9.14 -8.23 1.69
N THR A 35 9.60 -8.75 2.84
CA THR A 35 10.40 -9.98 2.91
C THR A 35 9.64 -11.25 2.56
N SER A 36 8.30 -11.21 2.53
CA SER A 36 7.45 -12.30 2.05
C SER A 36 7.46 -12.46 0.53
N TYR A 37 7.85 -11.44 -0.23
CA TYR A 37 7.96 -11.54 -1.68
C TYR A 37 9.12 -12.44 -2.09
N LYS A 38 8.92 -13.17 -3.19
CA LYS A 38 9.93 -14.05 -3.79
C LYS A 38 11.24 -13.28 -4.02
N SER A 39 12.35 -13.85 -3.56
CA SER A 39 13.69 -13.40 -3.93
C SER A 39 13.93 -13.71 -5.41
N VAL A 40 14.27 -12.69 -6.18
CA VAL A 40 14.53 -12.81 -7.63
C VAL A 40 16.02 -12.72 -7.95
N LYS A 41 16.81 -12.11 -7.06
CA LYS A 41 18.26 -11.97 -7.18
C LYS A 41 18.85 -11.79 -5.78
N THR A 42 20.14 -12.10 -5.63
CA THR A 42 20.90 -11.84 -4.39
C THR A 42 22.12 -11.00 -4.72
N TYR A 43 22.37 -9.96 -3.93
CA TYR A 43 23.56 -9.11 -4.04
C TYR A 43 24.57 -9.45 -2.94
N LYS A 44 25.84 -9.51 -3.33
CA LYS A 44 26.95 -9.61 -2.37
C LYS A 44 27.28 -8.25 -1.78
N LYS A 45 27.89 -8.24 -0.60
CA LYS A 45 28.41 -7.02 0.03
C LYS A 45 29.37 -6.29 -0.91
N GLY A 46 29.23 -4.98 -1.01
CA GLY A 46 30.03 -4.13 -1.89
C GLY A 46 29.57 -4.12 -3.35
N ALA A 47 28.56 -4.92 -3.73
CA ALA A 47 27.97 -4.83 -5.06
C ALA A 47 27.26 -3.48 -5.21
N ASP A 48 27.50 -2.81 -6.34
CA ASP A 48 26.85 -1.55 -6.67
C ASP A 48 25.46 -1.79 -7.29
N VAL A 49 24.44 -1.16 -6.71
CA VAL A 49 23.07 -1.17 -7.22
C VAL A 49 22.68 0.22 -7.70
N LYS A 50 22.04 0.28 -8.87
CA LYS A 50 21.47 1.51 -9.42
C LYS A 50 20.00 1.59 -9.05
N LEU A 51 19.57 2.70 -8.45
CA LEU A 51 18.18 2.90 -8.08
C LEU A 51 17.41 3.55 -9.21
N THR A 52 16.23 2.99 -9.50
CA THR A 52 15.27 3.56 -10.45
C THR A 52 14.23 4.44 -9.74
N CYS A 53 13.85 4.06 -8.52
CA CYS A 53 12.92 4.76 -7.65
C CYS A 53 12.90 4.13 -6.25
N GLN A 54 12.22 4.76 -5.29
CA GLN A 54 12.06 4.27 -3.92
C GLN A 54 10.60 4.16 -3.49
N THR A 55 10.24 3.21 -2.63
CA THR A 55 8.88 3.05 -2.09
C THR A 55 8.90 2.77 -0.60
N TYR A 56 7.78 2.97 0.07
CA TYR A 56 7.58 2.43 1.41
C TYR A 56 7.17 0.95 1.36
N GLY A 57 7.66 0.17 2.33
CA GLY A 57 7.45 -1.26 2.43
C GLY A 57 7.47 -1.76 3.87
N GLU A 58 7.79 -3.05 4.06
CA GLU A 58 8.07 -3.61 5.38
C GLU A 58 9.20 -2.85 6.07
N SER A 59 9.06 -2.58 7.37
CA SER A 59 10.12 -1.91 8.13
C SER A 59 11.19 -2.92 8.53
N ILE A 60 12.40 -2.74 8.01
CA ILE A 60 13.57 -3.55 8.35
C ILE A 60 14.46 -2.72 9.26
N ASN A 61 14.60 -3.14 10.53
CA ASN A 61 15.38 -2.44 11.55
C ASN A 61 15.04 -0.94 11.67
N GLY A 62 13.75 -0.60 11.54
CA GLY A 62 13.27 0.78 11.65
C GLY A 62 13.33 1.58 10.35
N ASN A 63 13.90 1.03 9.26
CA ASN A 63 13.90 1.64 7.94
C ASN A 63 12.78 1.01 7.08
N ALA A 64 11.82 1.83 6.65
CA ALA A 64 10.69 1.40 5.83
C ALA A 64 10.87 1.70 4.32
N ILE A 65 12.03 2.21 3.91
CA ILE A 65 12.36 2.54 2.53
C ILE A 65 12.86 1.28 1.82
N TRP A 66 12.35 1.08 0.61
CA TRP A 66 12.77 0.02 -0.30
C TRP A 66 13.13 0.61 -1.65
N ASP A 67 14.27 0.17 -2.17
CA ASP A 67 14.88 0.65 -3.39
C ASP A 67 14.54 -0.29 -4.54
N LYS A 68 13.90 0.25 -5.59
CA LYS A 68 13.75 -0.50 -6.84
C LYS A 68 15.02 -0.36 -7.65
N THR A 69 15.76 -1.45 -7.82
CA THR A 69 17.01 -1.45 -8.56
C THR A 69 16.76 -1.51 -10.07
N SER A 70 17.79 -1.24 -10.87
CA SER A 70 17.77 -1.42 -12.32
C SER A 70 17.59 -2.88 -12.76
N ASP A 71 17.77 -3.84 -11.84
CA ASP A 71 17.45 -5.26 -12.08
C ASP A 71 15.93 -5.54 -11.95
N GLY A 72 15.11 -4.51 -11.72
CA GLY A 72 13.65 -4.63 -11.69
C GLY A 72 13.07 -5.20 -10.39
N CYS A 73 13.87 -5.26 -9.34
CA CYS A 73 13.52 -5.84 -8.04
C CYS A 73 13.75 -4.85 -6.90
N TYR A 74 13.25 -5.17 -5.72
CA TYR A 74 13.24 -4.31 -4.54
C TYR A 74 14.23 -4.82 -3.48
N VAL A 75 15.09 -3.95 -2.99
CA VAL A 75 15.99 -4.21 -1.85
C VAL A 75 15.67 -3.23 -0.72
N SER A 76 15.77 -3.64 0.54
CA SER A 76 15.59 -2.69 1.64
C SER A 76 16.73 -1.69 1.68
N ASP A 77 16.41 -0.40 1.76
CA ASP A 77 17.37 0.72 1.83
C ASP A 77 18.27 0.60 3.08
N TYR A 78 17.82 -0.12 4.12
CA TYR A 78 18.66 -0.49 5.27
C TYR A 78 19.99 -1.15 4.86
N TYR A 79 20.00 -1.88 3.74
CA TYR A 79 21.18 -2.58 3.22
C TYR A 79 21.87 -1.86 2.06
N VAL A 80 21.45 -0.65 1.70
CA VAL A 80 22.01 0.13 0.60
C VAL A 80 22.61 1.41 1.17
N LYS A 81 23.86 1.72 0.84
CA LYS A 81 24.53 2.93 1.36
C LYS A 81 24.08 4.18 0.60
N THR A 82 22.82 4.59 0.74
CA THR A 82 22.26 5.81 0.14
C THR A 82 22.72 7.08 0.84
N GLY A 83 23.10 6.98 2.12
CA GLY A 83 23.61 8.11 2.92
C GLY A 83 22.52 9.03 3.47
N SER A 84 21.26 8.61 3.43
CA SER A 84 20.11 9.39 3.85
C SER A 84 19.11 8.50 4.61
N ASN A 85 18.42 9.06 5.61
CA ASN A 85 17.26 8.41 6.26
C ASN A 85 15.94 8.72 5.52
N SER A 86 16.04 9.32 4.34
CA SER A 86 14.94 9.74 3.47
C SER A 86 15.25 9.35 2.04
N MET A 87 14.23 9.34 1.18
CA MET A 87 14.40 8.97 -0.23
C MET A 87 15.42 9.88 -0.93
N VAL A 88 16.39 9.26 -1.59
CA VAL A 88 17.45 9.89 -2.40
C VAL A 88 17.10 9.97 -3.89
N THR A 89 16.03 9.29 -4.31
CA THR A 89 15.49 9.37 -5.66
C THR A 89 13.97 9.50 -5.62
N LYS A 90 13.36 9.66 -6.80
CA LYS A 90 11.91 9.77 -6.94
C LYS A 90 11.19 8.55 -6.35
N GLU A 91 9.99 8.80 -5.83
CA GLU A 91 9.14 7.71 -5.37
C GLU A 91 8.75 6.81 -6.55
N CYS A 92 8.66 5.50 -6.28
CA CYS A 92 8.31 4.53 -7.29
C CYS A 92 6.91 4.81 -7.80
N PRO A 93 6.72 4.72 -9.13
CA PRO A 93 5.40 4.43 -9.64
C PRO A 93 4.95 3.16 -8.93
N ILE A 94 3.82 3.23 -8.25
CA ILE A 94 3.34 2.12 -7.45
C ILE A 94 3.26 0.87 -8.35
N ALA A 95 3.86 -0.24 -7.88
CA ALA A 95 4.05 -1.44 -8.68
C ALA A 95 2.70 -1.94 -9.23
N GLY A 96 2.64 -2.04 -10.56
CA GLY A 96 1.38 -2.06 -11.33
C GLY A 96 1.17 -0.82 -12.21
N GLY A 97 2.14 0.10 -12.27
CA GLY A 97 2.06 1.24 -13.16
C GLY A 97 1.15 2.33 -12.60
N GLY A 98 1.57 2.95 -11.49
CA GLY A 98 1.22 4.33 -11.21
C GLY A 98 0.77 4.59 -9.79
N GLY A 99 1.14 5.76 -9.29
CA GLY A 99 0.14 6.58 -8.58
C GLY A 99 -0.93 7.04 -9.57
N GLY A 100 -1.59 6.08 -10.23
CA GLY A 100 -2.30 6.23 -11.49
C GLY A 100 -3.66 5.54 -11.49
N SER A 101 -4.05 4.85 -10.40
CA SER A 101 -5.47 4.56 -10.22
C SER A 101 -6.22 5.89 -10.19
N GLN A 102 -7.08 6.09 -11.18
CA GLN A 102 -7.92 7.27 -11.21
C GLN A 102 -8.87 7.23 -10.00
N TYR A 103 -9.39 8.39 -9.61
CA TYR A 103 -10.45 8.39 -8.62
C TYR A 103 -11.63 7.55 -9.12
N ASN A 104 -12.10 6.59 -8.32
CA ASN A 104 -13.05 5.53 -8.71
C ASN A 104 -12.55 4.55 -9.80
N GLY A 105 -11.25 4.51 -10.08
CA GLY A 105 -10.64 3.58 -11.00
C GLY A 105 -10.25 2.23 -10.36
N PRO A 106 -9.95 1.21 -11.17
CA PRO A 106 -9.43 -0.05 -10.67
C PRO A 106 -8.08 0.16 -9.97
N ILE A 107 -7.91 -0.49 -8.81
CA ILE A 107 -6.72 -0.41 -7.97
C ILE A 107 -6.22 -1.81 -7.62
N ASN A 108 -4.90 -2.02 -7.72
CA ASN A 108 -4.29 -3.33 -7.44
C ASN A 108 -3.85 -3.45 -5.97
N ARG A 109 -3.59 -4.68 -5.52
CA ARG A 109 -3.29 -4.97 -4.10
C ARG A 109 -1.98 -4.35 -3.62
N THR A 110 -0.97 -4.33 -4.49
CA THR A 110 0.33 -3.72 -4.20
C THR A 110 0.17 -2.22 -3.96
N GLU A 111 -0.74 -1.59 -4.70
CA GLU A 111 -1.07 -0.18 -4.52
C GLU A 111 -1.79 0.12 -3.21
N ILE A 112 -2.79 -0.68 -2.84
CA ILE A 112 -3.47 -0.56 -1.54
C ILE A 112 -2.45 -0.67 -0.38
N ILE A 113 -1.57 -1.68 -0.43
CA ILE A 113 -0.57 -1.91 0.63
C ILE A 113 0.45 -0.76 0.67
N SER A 114 0.92 -0.29 -0.48
CA SER A 114 1.86 0.84 -0.55
C SER A 114 1.27 2.12 0.06
N ARG A 115 -0.01 2.42 -0.25
CA ARG A 115 -0.73 3.56 0.35
C ARG A 115 -0.87 3.42 1.86
N GLY A 116 -1.15 2.21 2.35
CA GLY A 116 -1.17 1.93 3.80
C GLY A 116 0.19 2.10 4.47
N ARG A 117 1.27 1.59 3.86
CA ARG A 117 2.64 1.70 4.38
C ARG A 117 3.13 3.15 4.44
N TYR A 118 2.71 4.01 3.50
CA TYR A 118 2.98 5.46 3.56
C TYR A 118 2.43 6.11 4.84
N TRP A 119 1.20 5.78 5.23
CA TRP A 119 0.60 6.33 6.45
C TRP A 119 1.28 5.81 7.72
N VAL A 120 1.67 4.53 7.71
CA VAL A 120 2.43 3.92 8.81
C VAL A 120 3.80 4.58 8.96
N SER A 121 4.54 4.80 7.86
CA SER A 121 5.88 5.40 7.92
C SER A 121 5.86 6.85 8.42
N ARG A 122 4.78 7.60 8.11
CA ARG A 122 4.55 8.97 8.59
C ARG A 122 4.02 9.06 10.01
N LYS A 123 3.71 7.93 10.65
CA LYS A 123 3.11 7.86 11.99
C LYS A 123 1.85 8.73 12.10
N VAL A 124 0.99 8.67 11.08
CA VAL A 124 -0.24 9.48 11.02
C VAL A 124 -1.14 9.15 12.23
N PRO A 125 -1.50 10.14 13.08
CA PRO A 125 -2.27 9.88 14.28
C PRO A 125 -3.75 9.64 13.97
N TYR A 126 -4.37 8.72 14.72
CA TYR A 126 -5.80 8.44 14.63
C TYR A 126 -6.63 9.67 15.02
N SER A 127 -7.66 10.01 14.24
CA SER A 127 -8.58 11.09 14.57
C SER A 127 -9.91 11.00 13.81
N MET A 128 -11.02 11.12 14.55
CA MET A 128 -12.38 11.20 13.99
C MET A 128 -12.69 12.51 13.26
N SER A 129 -11.87 13.56 13.45
CA SER A 129 -12.14 14.91 12.93
C SER A 129 -11.05 15.49 12.03
N LYS A 130 -9.84 14.91 12.06
CA LYS A 130 -8.70 15.40 11.27
C LYS A 130 -8.54 14.61 9.98
N THR A 131 -7.92 15.25 9.00
CA THR A 131 -7.56 14.63 7.72
C THR A 131 -6.05 14.69 7.48
N TYR A 132 -5.51 13.73 6.73
CA TYR A 132 -4.11 13.68 6.30
C TYR A 132 -4.02 13.44 4.79
N PRO A 133 -3.09 14.11 4.07
CA PRO A 133 -2.92 13.92 2.64
C PRO A 133 -2.26 12.58 2.29
N ASP A 134 -2.68 11.95 1.19
CA ASP A 134 -1.92 10.87 0.54
C ASP A 134 -0.74 11.41 -0.28
N GLN A 135 0.00 10.50 -0.93
CA GLN A 135 1.12 10.82 -1.81
C GLN A 135 0.72 11.74 -2.98
N GLN A 136 -0.57 11.79 -3.36
CA GLN A 136 -1.09 12.66 -4.41
C GLN A 136 -1.68 13.97 -3.84
N GLY A 137 -1.56 14.22 -2.53
CA GLY A 137 -2.07 15.41 -1.86
C GLY A 137 -3.56 15.36 -1.50
N ARG A 138 -4.26 14.25 -1.79
CA ARG A 138 -5.68 14.11 -1.46
C ARG A 138 -5.84 13.82 0.03
N LYS A 139 -6.72 14.55 0.69
CA LYS A 139 -6.94 14.43 2.13
C LYS A 139 -7.98 13.36 2.46
N TYR A 140 -7.65 12.46 3.38
CA TYR A 140 -8.57 11.44 3.91
C TYR A 140 -8.67 11.60 5.43
N ARG A 141 -9.83 11.26 6.01
CA ARG A 141 -9.95 11.19 7.48
C ARG A 141 -9.00 10.13 8.02
N THR A 142 -8.45 10.40 9.21
CA THR A 142 -7.51 9.49 9.87
C THR A 142 -8.18 8.59 10.91
N ASP A 143 -9.47 8.33 10.73
CA ASP A 143 -10.24 7.38 11.52
C ASP A 143 -10.41 6.05 10.78
N CYS A 144 -11.13 5.13 11.41
CA CYS A 144 -11.43 3.84 10.81
C CYS A 144 -12.23 3.97 9.49
N SER A 145 -12.94 5.08 9.24
CA SER A 145 -13.75 5.30 8.02
C SER A 145 -12.92 5.21 6.72
N GLY A 146 -11.62 5.50 6.78
CA GLY A 146 -10.70 5.33 5.65
C GLY A 146 -10.56 3.87 5.19
N PHE A 147 -10.63 2.89 6.11
CA PHE A 147 -10.59 1.46 5.77
C PHE A 147 -11.88 0.92 5.18
N TRP A 148 -13.01 1.57 5.47
CA TRP A 148 -14.29 1.15 4.92
C TRP A 148 -14.32 1.35 3.42
N ALA A 149 -13.76 2.47 2.91
CA ALA A 149 -13.76 2.82 1.49
C ALA A 149 -13.19 1.73 0.56
N ASP A 150 -12.34 0.84 1.06
CA ASP A 150 -11.68 -0.21 0.28
C ASP A 150 -12.44 -1.55 0.26
N LEU A 151 -13.59 -1.69 0.93
CA LEU A 151 -14.34 -2.94 1.01
C LEU A 151 -14.67 -3.51 -0.39
N LYS A 152 -14.50 -4.83 -0.52
CA LYS A 152 -14.81 -5.62 -1.71
C LYS A 152 -15.83 -6.70 -1.37
N PRO A 153 -16.71 -7.09 -2.32
CA PRO A 153 -17.58 -8.24 -2.14
C PRO A 153 -16.79 -9.45 -1.63
N GLY A 154 -17.26 -10.09 -0.57
CA GLY A 154 -16.59 -11.23 0.07
C GLY A 154 -15.64 -10.87 1.21
N ASP A 155 -15.38 -9.59 1.49
CA ASP A 155 -14.73 -9.20 2.74
C ASP A 155 -15.63 -9.49 3.94
N PHE A 156 -15.04 -9.80 5.08
CA PHE A 156 -15.78 -9.93 6.33
C PHE A 156 -16.02 -8.56 6.94
N VAL A 157 -17.19 -8.38 7.53
CA VAL A 157 -17.51 -7.23 8.37
C VAL A 157 -18.21 -7.72 9.61
N GLY A 158 -17.71 -7.35 10.79
CA GLY A 158 -18.25 -7.90 12.02
C GLY A 158 -17.68 -7.27 13.28
N THR A 159 -18.35 -7.53 14.40
CA THR A 159 -17.83 -7.29 15.74
C THR A 159 -16.92 -8.47 16.10
N LEU A 160 -15.68 -8.40 15.63
CA LEU A 160 -14.68 -9.48 15.75
C LEU A 160 -13.49 -9.01 16.61
N GLY A 161 -12.79 -9.97 17.21
CA GLY A 161 -11.59 -9.74 18.03
C GLY A 161 -11.70 -10.29 19.45
N GLU A 162 -10.76 -9.89 20.30
CA GLU A 162 -10.71 -10.30 21.70
C GLU A 162 -12.02 -9.96 22.44
N GLY A 163 -12.56 -10.90 23.21
CA GLY A 163 -13.81 -10.73 23.95
C GLY A 163 -15.10 -10.88 23.13
N THR A 164 -15.02 -11.18 21.83
CA THR A 164 -16.19 -11.35 20.94
C THR A 164 -16.57 -12.82 20.67
N ALA A 165 -16.11 -13.75 21.51
CA ALA A 165 -16.42 -15.17 21.35
C ALA A 165 -17.89 -15.48 21.64
N GLY A 166 -18.42 -16.53 20.98
CA GLY A 166 -19.80 -16.96 21.16
C GLY A 166 -20.82 -15.89 20.74
N ALA A 167 -21.82 -15.64 21.59
CA ALA A 167 -22.89 -14.68 21.32
C ALA A 167 -22.46 -13.20 21.39
N ALA A 168 -21.23 -12.92 21.84
CA ALA A 168 -20.71 -11.55 21.93
C ALA A 168 -20.23 -10.99 20.59
N GLY A 169 -19.98 -11.85 19.60
CA GLY A 169 -19.54 -11.49 18.25
C GLY A 169 -20.63 -11.70 17.20
N HIS A 170 -20.43 -11.07 16.05
CA HIS A 170 -21.26 -11.33 14.86
C HIS A 170 -20.43 -11.06 13.60
N VAL A 171 -20.53 -11.95 12.62
CA VAL A 171 -19.79 -11.86 11.36
C VAL A 171 -20.76 -11.86 10.19
N THR A 172 -20.48 -10.99 9.22
CA THR A 172 -21.22 -10.89 7.97
C THR A 172 -20.25 -10.79 6.81
N LEU A 173 -20.70 -11.12 5.60
CA LEU A 173 -19.94 -10.85 4.38
C LEU A 173 -20.42 -9.53 3.78
N PHE A 174 -19.50 -8.63 3.47
CA PHE A 174 -19.80 -7.45 2.66
C PHE A 174 -20.17 -7.90 1.25
N LEU A 175 -21.30 -7.42 0.76
CA LEU A 175 -21.77 -7.69 -0.59
C LEU A 175 -21.58 -6.47 -1.50
N SER A 176 -22.08 -5.30 -1.08
CA SER A 176 -22.00 -4.07 -1.87
C SER A 176 -22.32 -2.84 -1.02
N TRP A 177 -21.91 -1.66 -1.46
CA TRP A 177 -22.40 -0.41 -0.90
C TRP A 177 -23.89 -0.21 -1.23
N ALA A 178 -24.66 0.23 -0.25
CA ALA A 178 -26.09 0.50 -0.41
C ALA A 178 -26.36 1.98 -0.75
N ASP A 179 -25.37 2.85 -0.55
CA ASP A 179 -25.40 4.25 -0.94
C ASP A 179 -24.04 4.74 -1.42
N SER A 180 -24.03 5.79 -2.25
CA SER A 180 -22.82 6.39 -2.81
C SER A 180 -21.98 7.17 -1.80
N ALA A 181 -22.54 7.49 -0.62
CA ALA A 181 -21.82 8.16 0.46
C ALA A 181 -21.08 7.17 1.39
N HIS A 182 -21.16 5.86 1.08
CA HIS A 182 -20.60 4.77 1.87
C HIS A 182 -21.01 4.82 3.35
N LYS A 183 -22.28 5.14 3.63
CA LYS A 183 -22.84 5.18 4.98
C LYS A 183 -23.53 3.87 5.37
N ALA A 184 -23.98 3.11 4.39
CA ALA A 184 -24.61 1.80 4.55
C ALA A 184 -24.22 0.85 3.43
N TYR A 185 -24.25 -0.45 3.72
CA TYR A 185 -23.87 -1.53 2.81
C TYR A 185 -24.79 -2.73 2.97
N ASN A 186 -24.88 -3.51 1.92
CA ASN A 186 -25.53 -4.80 1.90
C ASN A 186 -24.56 -5.86 2.40
N THR A 187 -25.06 -6.76 3.23
CA THR A 187 -24.32 -7.91 3.75
C THR A 187 -25.04 -9.20 3.40
N LEU A 188 -24.29 -10.29 3.23
CA LEU A 188 -24.84 -11.64 3.31
C LEU A 188 -24.64 -12.17 4.73
N GLU A 189 -25.73 -12.60 5.35
CA GLU A 189 -25.69 -13.15 6.69
C GLU A 189 -26.77 -14.21 6.90
N CYS A 190 -26.47 -15.21 7.73
CA CYS A 190 -27.44 -16.19 8.17
C CYS A 190 -28.10 -15.74 9.47
N ARG A 191 -29.44 -15.69 9.44
CA ARG A 191 -30.27 -15.19 10.53
C ARG A 191 -31.32 -16.24 10.88
N GLY A 192 -31.12 -16.98 11.97
CA GLY A 192 -32.10 -17.91 12.58
C GLY A 192 -33.25 -18.35 11.67
N THR A 193 -34.47 -17.91 12.01
CA THR A 193 -35.73 -18.25 11.31
C THR A 193 -35.85 -17.71 9.88
N TYR A 194 -35.00 -16.78 9.47
CA TYR A 194 -35.03 -16.13 8.15
C TYR A 194 -34.07 -16.77 7.15
N GLY A 195 -33.19 -17.67 7.59
CA GLY A 195 -32.16 -18.27 6.75
C GLY A 195 -31.05 -17.27 6.37
N CYS A 196 -30.27 -17.61 5.34
CA CYS A 196 -29.21 -16.76 4.84
C CYS A 196 -29.76 -15.74 3.84
N VAL A 197 -29.70 -14.47 4.21
CA VAL A 197 -30.35 -13.36 3.51
C VAL A 197 -29.39 -12.20 3.31
N GLN A 198 -29.72 -11.36 2.33
CA GLN A 198 -29.09 -10.05 2.22
C GLN A 198 -29.69 -9.09 3.24
N TYR A 199 -28.87 -8.31 3.93
CA TYR A 199 -29.32 -7.33 4.91
C TYR A 199 -28.53 -6.02 4.83
N LYS A 200 -29.24 -4.89 4.84
CA LYS A 200 -28.62 -3.55 4.81
C LYS A 200 -28.18 -3.14 6.21
N ARG A 201 -26.94 -2.69 6.34
CA ARG A 201 -26.31 -2.29 7.60
C ARG A 201 -25.63 -0.93 7.46
N ASN A 202 -25.64 -0.15 8.54
CA ASN A 202 -24.89 1.10 8.60
C ASN A 202 -23.41 0.83 8.93
N VAL A 203 -22.52 1.71 8.45
CA VAL A 203 -21.11 1.72 8.86
C VAL A 203 -21.00 1.86 10.37
N GLY A 204 -20.19 0.98 10.99
CA GLY A 204 -19.99 0.96 12.44
C GLY A 204 -21.21 0.47 13.24
N TRP A 205 -22.07 -0.40 12.70
CA TRP A 205 -23.11 -1.06 13.49
C TRP A 205 -22.51 -1.79 14.71
N LYS A 206 -23.31 -1.92 15.77
CA LYS A 206 -22.89 -2.50 17.04
C LYS A 206 -23.59 -3.82 17.31
N SER A 207 -22.89 -4.71 18.00
CA SER A 207 -23.45 -5.89 18.66
C SER A 207 -22.95 -5.87 20.10
N GLY A 208 -23.87 -5.73 21.06
CA GLY A 208 -23.51 -5.41 22.44
C GLY A 208 -22.62 -4.16 22.53
N GLY A 209 -21.52 -4.26 23.28
CA GLY A 209 -20.53 -3.18 23.44
C GLY A 209 -19.54 -3.03 22.28
N PHE A 210 -19.57 -3.91 21.28
CA PHE A 210 -18.57 -3.96 20.22
C PHE A 210 -19.05 -3.26 18.95
N THR A 211 -18.12 -2.60 18.25
CA THR A 211 -18.39 -1.91 16.98
C THR A 211 -17.81 -2.72 15.83
N ALA A 212 -18.61 -2.94 14.79
CA ALA A 212 -18.21 -3.72 13.64
C ALA A 212 -17.07 -3.04 12.88
N LYS A 213 -16.14 -3.85 12.36
CA LYS A 213 -14.97 -3.40 11.59
C LYS A 213 -14.83 -4.26 10.32
N PRO A 214 -14.21 -3.71 9.26
CA PRO A 214 -13.91 -4.47 8.06
C PRO A 214 -12.69 -5.39 8.28
N TYR A 215 -12.75 -6.60 7.72
CA TYR A 215 -11.69 -7.60 7.75
C TYR A 215 -11.57 -8.26 6.37
N ARG A 216 -10.37 -8.26 5.82
CA ARG A 216 -10.10 -8.86 4.50
C ARG A 216 -9.31 -10.15 4.64
N TYR A 217 -9.86 -11.25 4.12
CA TYR A 217 -9.11 -12.48 3.96
C TYR A 217 -8.13 -12.34 2.78
N THR A 218 -6.84 -12.52 3.02
CA THR A 218 -5.78 -12.21 2.04
C THR A 218 -5.44 -13.37 1.12
N ARG A 219 -6.01 -14.55 1.34
CA ARG A 219 -5.78 -15.78 0.56
C ARG A 219 -6.96 -16.18 -0.32
N VAL A 220 -7.89 -15.25 -0.59
CA VAL A 220 -8.90 -15.47 -1.62
C VAL A 220 -8.19 -15.45 -2.97
N ILE A 221 -8.21 -16.59 -3.67
CA ILE A 221 -7.80 -16.71 -5.06
C ILE A 221 -8.99 -16.34 -5.94
N ASN A 222 -8.75 -15.50 -6.95
CA ASN A 222 -9.71 -15.24 -8.03
C ASN A 222 -9.32 -16.12 -9.22
#